data_AF-X1FK98-F1
#
_entry.id   AF-X1FK98-F1
#
_cell.length_a   1.000
_cell.length_b   1.000
_cell.length_c   1.000
_cell.angle_alpha   90.00
_cell.angle_beta   90.00
_cell.angle_gamma   90.00
#
_symmetry.space_group_name_H-M   'P 1'
#
loop_
_entity.id
_entity.type
_entity.pdbx_description
1 polymer ?
#
loop_
_entity_poly.entity_id
_entity_poly.type
_entity_poly.pdbx_seq_one_letter_code
_entity_poly.pdbx_strand_id
1 'polypeptide(L)' 'MVNIIYRHYKKGDDGQIADLFNRAFQMNGVGIIRTSEEWNWRYVKSPHFESEMIQIAEVVEKNK' A
#
# COMPACT_ATOMS: atom_id res chain seq x y z
N MET A 1 -13.40 18.96 5.45
CA MET A 1 -12.23 19.01 4.54
C MET A 1 -11.36 17.83 4.87
N VAL A 2 -11.16 16.91 3.92
CA VAL A 2 -10.29 15.74 4.10
C VAL A 2 -8.86 16.24 4.05
N ASN A 3 -8.07 16.00 5.10
CA ASN A 3 -6.66 16.33 5.10
C ASN A 3 -5.87 15.10 4.67
N ILE A 4 -5.06 15.22 3.63
CA ILE A 4 -4.23 14.12 3.11
C ILE A 4 -2.77 14.46 3.37
N ILE A 5 -2.03 13.54 3.99
CA ILE A 5 -0.58 13.63 4.11
C ILE A 5 0.07 12.59 3.20
N TYR A 6 1.28 12.89 2.75
CA TYR A 6 2.12 11.95 2.00
C TYR A 6 3.30 11.52 2.86
N ARG A 7 3.59 10.22 2.86
CA ARG A 7 4.76 9.66 3.54
C ARG A 7 5.35 8.51 2.75
N HIS A 8 6.61 8.23 3.00
CA HIS A 8 7.24 7.02 2.50
C HIS A 8 6.68 5.77 3.18
N TYR A 9 6.79 4.64 2.50
CA TYR A 9 6.51 3.32 3.06
C TYR A 9 7.31 3.06 4.32
N LYS A 10 6.67 2.41 5.30
CA LYS A 10 7.32 1.83 6.48
C LYS A 10 6.96 0.36 6.62
N LYS A 11 7.85 -0.39 7.26
CA LYS A 11 7.59 -1.80 7.60
C LYS A 11 6.26 -1.93 8.35
N GLY A 12 5.38 -2.80 7.87
CA GLY A 12 4.04 -3.01 8.45
C GLY A 12 2.91 -2.42 7.62
N ASP A 13 3.18 -1.58 6.62
CA ASP A 13 2.14 -1.08 5.70
C ASP A 13 1.66 -2.16 4.70
N ASP A 14 2.38 -3.28 4.59
CA ASP A 14 2.17 -4.32 3.57
C ASP A 14 0.70 -4.78 3.46
N GLY A 15 0.04 -4.97 4.62
CA GLY A 15 -1.35 -5.41 4.68
C GLY A 15 -2.34 -4.40 4.10
N GLN A 16 -2.18 -3.12 4.44
CA GLN A 16 -3.07 -2.06 3.96
C GLN A 16 -2.85 -1.78 2.47
N ILE A 17 -1.61 -1.89 2.00
CA ILE A 17 -1.29 -1.75 0.57
C ILE A 17 -1.89 -2.91 -0.24
N ALA A 18 -1.77 -4.15 0.25
CA ALA A 18 -2.37 -5.31 -0.41
C ALA A 18 -3.91 -5.19 -0.47
N ASP A 19 -4.55 -4.76 0.62
CA ASP A 19 -5.99 -4.49 0.65
C ASP A 19 -6.39 -3.40 -0.37
N LEU A 20 -5.68 -2.26 -0.37
CA LEU A 20 -5.95 -1.17 -1.30
C LEU A 20 -5.79 -1.62 -2.76
N PHE A 21 -4.73 -2.38 -3.06
CA PHE A 21 -4.50 -2.93 -4.38
C PHE A 21 -5.67 -3.83 -4.82
N ASN A 22 -6.09 -4.75 -3.95
CA ASN A 22 -7.21 -5.64 -4.26
C ASN A 22 -8.49 -4.83 -4.50
N ARG A 23 -8.81 -3.85 -3.65
CA ARG A 23 -10.01 -3.01 -3.86
C ARG A 23 -9.98 -2.24 -5.17
N ALA A 24 -8.83 -1.69 -5.54
CA ALA A 24 -8.69 -0.88 -6.75
C ALA A 24 -8.69 -1.72 -8.03
N PHE A 25 -8.04 -2.89 -8.02
CA PHE A 25 -7.76 -3.66 -9.24
C PHE A 25 -8.60 -4.93 -9.41
N GLN A 26 -9.41 -5.32 -8.41
CA GLN A 26 -10.31 -6.47 -8.52
C GLN A 26 -11.71 -6.12 -9.03
N MET A 27 -11.99 -4.85 -9.34
CA MET A 27 -13.33 -4.38 -9.72
C MET A 27 -13.95 -5.12 -10.92
N ASN A 28 -13.12 -5.70 -11.79
CA ASN A 28 -13.57 -6.42 -12.98
C ASN A 28 -13.45 -7.95 -12.88
N GLY A 29 -13.03 -8.50 -11.72
CA GLY A 29 -12.94 -9.95 -11.49
C GLY A 29 -11.83 -10.71 -12.21
N VAL A 30 -10.97 -10.03 -12.98
CA VAL A 30 -9.85 -10.63 -13.76
C VAL A 30 -8.47 -10.22 -13.18
N GLY A 31 -8.44 -9.66 -11.97
CA GLY A 31 -7.21 -9.19 -11.34
C GLY A 31 -6.47 -10.29 -10.58
N ILE A 32 -5.14 -10.15 -10.44
CA ILE A 32 -4.36 -11.01 -9.53
C ILE A 32 -4.64 -10.57 -8.09
N ILE A 33 -5.19 -11.47 -7.26
CA ILE A 33 -5.35 -11.22 -5.83
C ILE A 33 -3.95 -11.15 -5.21
N ARG A 34 -3.71 -10.14 -4.38
CA ARG A 34 -2.45 -9.96 -3.65
C ARG A 34 -2.64 -10.20 -2.17
N THR A 35 -1.79 -11.04 -1.60
CA THR A 35 -1.61 -11.13 -0.15
C THR A 35 -0.50 -10.20 0.32
N SER A 36 -0.49 -9.90 1.62
CA SER A 36 0.62 -9.18 2.28
C SER A 36 1.97 -9.87 2.04
N GLU A 37 2.00 -11.21 2.09
CA GLU A 37 3.24 -11.97 1.90
C GLU A 37 3.78 -11.86 0.48
N GLU A 38 2.91 -11.95 -0.54
CA GLU A 38 3.30 -11.78 -1.93
C GLU A 38 3.79 -10.36 -2.21
N TRP A 39 3.15 -9.36 -1.60
CA TRP A 39 3.58 -7.97 -1.69
C TRP A 39 4.97 -7.78 -1.07
N ASN A 40 5.17 -8.30 0.13
CA ASN A 40 6.43 -8.23 0.84
C ASN A 40 7.55 -8.95 0.08
N TRP A 41 7.28 -10.14 -0.47
CA TRP A 41 8.24 -10.85 -1.33
C TRP A 41 8.62 -10.07 -2.57
N ARG A 42 7.63 -9.51 -3.29
CA ARG A 42 7.86 -8.85 -4.57
C ARG A 42 8.61 -7.52 -4.44
N TYR A 43 8.31 -6.76 -3.40
CA TYR A 43 8.85 -5.41 -3.23
C TYR A 43 9.88 -5.37 -2.12
N VAL A 44 9.51 -5.70 -0.88
CA VAL A 44 10.38 -5.52 0.30
C VAL A 44 11.58 -6.47 0.30
N LYS A 45 11.42 -7.72 -0.15
CA LYS A 45 12.50 -8.71 -0.25
C LYS A 45 13.31 -8.60 -1.55
N SER A 46 13.01 -7.62 -2.41
CA SER A 46 13.82 -7.36 -3.60
C SER A 46 15.21 -6.86 -3.17
N PRO A 47 16.31 -7.34 -3.79
CA PRO A 47 17.67 -6.89 -3.47
C PRO A 47 17.89 -5.38 -3.60
N HIS A 48 17.03 -4.70 -4.37
CA HIS A 48 17.09 -3.26 -4.63
C HIS A 48 15.82 -2.55 -4.15
N PHE A 49 15.23 -3.02 -3.06
CA PHE A 49 14.06 -2.36 -2.49
C PHE A 49 14.43 -1.01 -1.90
N GLU A 50 13.85 0.05 -2.45
CA GLU A 50 13.97 1.41 -1.96
C GLU A 50 12.62 1.85 -1.40
N SER A 51 12.46 1.80 -0.07
CA SER A 51 11.21 2.19 0.61
C SER A 51 10.81 3.64 0.33
N GLU A 52 11.80 4.50 0.05
CA GLU A 52 11.59 5.91 -0.26
C GLU A 52 10.86 6.12 -1.60
N MET A 53 10.91 5.14 -2.51
CA MET A 53 10.25 5.18 -3.80
C MET A 53 8.76 4.82 -3.73
N ILE A 54 8.27 4.34 -2.58
CA ILE A 54 6.85 4.10 -2.35
C ILE A 54 6.28 5.28 -1.56
N GLN A 55 5.43 6.07 -2.22
CA GLN A 55 4.65 7.15 -1.60
C GLN A 55 3.25 6.66 -1.22
N ILE A 56 2.87 6.89 0.03
CA ILE A 56 1.56 6.55 0.59
C ILE A 56 0.83 7.85 0.92
N ALA A 57 -0.39 7.99 0.41
CA ALA A 57 -1.31 9.05 0.78
C ALA A 57 -2.22 8.56 1.91
N GLU A 58 -2.19 9.23 3.06
CA GLU A 58 -3.02 8.90 4.22
C GLU A 58 -4.00 10.03 4.52
N VAL A 59 -5.25 9.66 4.76
CA VAL A 59 -6.25 10.59 5.30
C VAL A 59 -5.99 10.78 6.78
N VAL A 60 -5.79 12.01 7.21
CA VAL A 60 -5.71 12.39 8.61
C VAL A 60 -7.05 12.99 9.02
N GLU A 61 -7.84 12.22 9.76
CA GLU A 61 -9.03 12.77 10.39
C GLU A 61 -8.61 13.73 11.49
N LYS A 62 -9.07 14.99 11.42
CA LYS A 62 -9.07 15.85 12.60
C LYS A 62 -10.12 15.26 13.53
N ASN A 63 -9.70 14.52 14.56
CA ASN A 63 -10.57 14.15 15.67
C ASN A 63 -11.29 15.43 16.11
N LYS A 64 -12.62 15.41 16.03
CA LYS A 64 -13.49 16.47 16.51
C LYS A 64 -13.57 16.42 18.03
#